data_AF-A0A060QH80-F1
#
_entry.id   AF-A0A060QH80-F1
#
_cell.length_a   1.000
_cell.length_b   1.000
_cell.length_c   1.000
_cell.angle_alpha   90.00
_cell.angle_beta   90.00
_cell.angle_gamma   90.00
#
_symmetry.space_group_name_H-M   'P 1'
#
loop_
_entity.id
_entity.type
_entity.pdbx_description
1 polymer ?
#
loop_
_entity_poly.entity_id
_entity_poly.type
_entity_poly.pdbx_seq_one_letter_code
_entity_poly.pdbx_strand_id
1 'polypeptide(L)'
;MLAPLTSNIYRRESDIPHDRIIPPHAGPMADAKERPLAYYIAHEATHVMQGRSFGRFFALTRPTWLNESYADLIGKGGDFDMRDNLARFQAHDPSMDVRRSGLYRLYHMEVAWMLGHDAVPLETLYAHPPAEKKLLARLREARLP
;
A
#
# COMPACT_ATOMS: atom_id res chain seq x y z
N MET A 1 -2.30 12.18 -1.66
CA MET A 1 -3.75 12.00 -1.48
C MET A 1 -4.23 13.00 -0.42
N LEU A 2 -5.34 13.70 -0.62
CA LEU A 2 -5.97 14.44 0.49
C LEU A 2 -6.63 13.40 1.39
N ALA A 3 -6.37 13.43 2.70
CA ALA A 3 -7.08 12.56 3.65
C ALA A 3 -8.60 12.73 3.47
N PRO A 4 -9.39 11.65 3.56
CA PRO A 4 -10.81 11.75 3.31
C PRO A 4 -11.44 12.73 4.31
N LEU A 5 -12.02 13.82 3.78
CA LEU A 5 -12.72 14.86 4.55
C LEU A 5 -13.98 14.32 5.25
N THR A 6 -14.41 13.12 4.85
CA THR A 6 -15.62 12.45 5.36
C THR A 6 -15.29 11.05 5.84
N SER A 7 -16.13 10.49 6.71
CA SER A 7 -16.05 9.06 7.08
C SER A 7 -16.69 8.13 6.05
N ASN A 8 -17.18 8.68 4.93
CA ASN A 8 -17.88 7.92 3.90
C ASN A 8 -16.89 7.53 2.81
N ILE A 9 -16.98 6.28 2.36
CA ILE A 9 -16.23 5.78 1.22
C ILE A 9 -17.15 5.87 0.02
N TYR A 10 -16.82 6.74 -0.93
CA TYR A 10 -17.50 6.80 -2.21
C TYR A 10 -16.66 6.07 -3.24
N ARG A 11 -17.24 5.05 -3.84
CA ARG A 11 -16.64 4.37 -4.99
C ARG A 11 -17.43 4.66 -6.24
N ARG A 12 -16.67 4.77 -7.32
CA ARG A 12 -17.18 4.88 -8.67
C ARG A 12 -17.90 3.61 -9.09
N GLU A 13 -18.46 3.64 -10.29
CA GLU A 13 -19.10 2.49 -10.92
C GLU A 13 -18.20 1.23 -10.83
N SER A 14 -18.81 0.16 -10.35
CA SER A 14 -18.15 -1.10 -10.04
C SER A 14 -19.03 -2.25 -10.49
N ASP A 15 -18.42 -3.32 -10.96
CA ASP A 15 -19.07 -4.56 -11.33
C ASP A 15 -18.98 -5.52 -10.15
N ILE A 16 -19.98 -5.41 -9.26
CA ILE A 16 -20.05 -6.16 -8.00
C ILE A 16 -20.03 -7.68 -8.25
N PRO A 17 -20.82 -8.25 -9.18
CA PRO A 17 -20.78 -9.70 -9.44
C PRO A 17 -19.42 -10.25 -9.85
N HIS A 18 -18.57 -9.43 -10.48
CA HIS A 18 -17.24 -9.83 -10.93
C HIS A 18 -16.11 -9.27 -10.06
N ASP A 19 -16.43 -8.75 -8.87
CA ASP A 19 -15.46 -8.24 -7.88
C ASP A 19 -14.43 -7.27 -8.49
N ARG A 20 -14.87 -6.32 -9.31
CA ARG A 20 -13.98 -5.38 -10.01
C ARG A 20 -14.52 -3.97 -10.09
N ILE A 21 -13.62 -2.99 -10.14
CA ILE A 21 -13.97 -1.61 -10.47
C ILE A 21 -13.95 -1.38 -11.98
N ILE A 22 -14.79 -0.48 -12.48
CA ILE A 22 -14.76 -0.06 -13.87
C ILE A 22 -13.78 1.12 -13.99
N PRO A 23 -12.71 1.08 -14.80
CA PRO A 23 -11.73 2.17 -14.87
C PRO A 23 -12.28 3.45 -15.55
N PRO A 24 -11.67 4.63 -15.34
CA PRO A 24 -12.16 5.90 -15.90
C PRO A 24 -11.96 6.01 -17.41
N HIS A 25 -11.00 5.27 -17.93
CA HIS A 25 -10.62 5.31 -19.32
C HIS A 25 -10.90 3.95 -19.94
N ALA A 26 -11.15 3.94 -21.26
CA ALA A 26 -11.28 2.73 -22.04
C ALA A 26 -9.91 2.03 -22.11
N GLY A 27 -9.61 1.19 -21.13
CA GLY A 27 -8.37 0.44 -21.05
C GLY A 27 -8.36 -0.51 -19.85
N PRO A 28 -7.60 -1.61 -19.93
CA PRO A 28 -7.47 -2.52 -18.80
C PRO A 28 -6.75 -1.81 -17.64
N MET A 29 -7.22 -2.08 -16.42
CA MET A 29 -6.54 -1.63 -15.22
C MET A 29 -5.31 -2.52 -14.97
N ALA A 30 -4.15 -1.91 -14.72
CA ALA A 30 -2.96 -2.65 -14.32
C ALA A 30 -3.25 -3.44 -13.03
N ASP A 31 -2.78 -4.69 -12.99
CA ASP A 31 -2.95 -5.61 -11.87
C ASP A 31 -4.41 -5.80 -11.40
N ALA A 32 -5.39 -5.72 -12.32
CA ALA A 32 -6.81 -5.88 -11.99
C ALA A 32 -7.13 -7.18 -11.22
N LYS A 33 -6.37 -8.25 -11.48
CA LYS A 33 -6.51 -9.53 -10.77
C LYS A 33 -6.06 -9.46 -9.31
N GLU A 34 -5.12 -8.60 -8.98
CA GLU A 34 -4.56 -8.44 -7.63
C GLU A 34 -5.22 -7.30 -6.84
N ARG A 35 -6.18 -6.62 -7.47
CA ARG A 35 -6.90 -5.45 -6.95
C ARG A 35 -8.40 -5.61 -7.21
N PRO A 36 -9.07 -6.61 -6.58
CA PRO A 36 -10.51 -6.76 -6.65
C PRO A 36 -11.26 -5.57 -6.07
N LEU A 37 -12.58 -5.51 -6.27
CA LEU A 37 -13.43 -4.51 -5.63
C LEU A 37 -13.29 -4.56 -4.11
N ALA A 38 -13.22 -5.75 -3.51
CA ALA A 38 -12.97 -5.91 -2.08
C ALA A 38 -11.67 -5.21 -1.62
N TYR A 39 -10.58 -5.34 -2.39
CA TYR A 39 -9.32 -4.64 -2.13
C TYR A 39 -9.52 -3.13 -2.10
N TYR A 40 -10.24 -2.57 -3.08
CA TYR A 40 -10.47 -1.13 -3.14
C TYR A 40 -11.34 -0.61 -2.01
N ILE A 41 -12.28 -1.40 -1.51
CA ILE A 41 -13.10 -1.04 -0.35
C ILE A 41 -12.23 -1.01 0.91
N ALA A 42 -11.46 -2.07 1.14
CA ALA A 42 -10.59 -2.19 2.31
C ALA A 42 -9.47 -1.12 2.32
N HIS A 43 -8.89 -0.80 1.16
CA HIS A 43 -7.89 0.26 1.00
C HIS A 43 -8.42 1.62 1.50
N GLU A 44 -9.58 2.05 1.00
CA GLU A 44 -10.14 3.36 1.41
C GLU A 44 -10.67 3.35 2.85
N ALA A 45 -11.22 2.22 3.30
CA ALA A 45 -11.60 2.05 4.70
C ALA A 45 -10.39 2.26 5.61
N THR A 46 -9.21 1.78 5.19
CA THR A 46 -7.96 1.99 5.91
C THR A 46 -7.59 3.48 5.99
N HIS A 47 -7.79 4.26 4.92
CA HIS A 47 -7.59 5.71 4.98
C HIS A 47 -8.54 6.42 5.97
N VAL A 48 -9.79 5.98 6.05
CA VAL A 48 -10.73 6.48 7.06
C VAL A 48 -10.25 6.11 8.48
N MET A 49 -9.77 4.88 8.67
CA MET A 49 -9.24 4.42 9.97
C MET A 49 -7.95 5.15 10.37
N GLN A 50 -7.04 5.38 9.42
CA GLN A 50 -5.84 6.20 9.62
C GLN A 50 -6.21 7.63 10.02
N GLY A 51 -7.19 8.25 9.36
CA GLY A 51 -7.67 9.58 9.71
C GLY A 51 -8.29 9.66 11.11
N ARG A 52 -8.96 8.59 11.55
CA ARG A 52 -9.50 8.48 12.92
C ARG A 52 -8.41 8.28 13.96
N SER A 53 -7.36 7.52 13.64
CA SER A 53 -6.32 7.13 14.60
C SER A 53 -5.19 8.17 14.72
N PHE A 54 -4.81 8.80 13.61
CA PHE A 54 -3.64 9.69 13.51
C PHE A 54 -4.00 11.15 13.18
N GLY A 55 -5.30 11.45 13.15
CA GLY A 55 -5.87 12.76 12.89
C GLY A 55 -6.18 13.03 11.43
N ARG A 56 -7.11 13.97 11.18
CA ARG A 56 -7.63 14.32 9.85
C ARG A 56 -6.56 14.75 8.84
N PHE A 57 -5.41 15.23 9.29
CA PHE A 57 -4.32 15.70 8.43
C PHE A 57 -3.17 14.70 8.30
N PHE A 58 -3.40 13.42 8.62
CA PHE A 58 -2.34 12.39 8.57
C PHE A 58 -1.65 12.32 7.20
N ALA A 59 -2.43 12.40 6.11
CA ALA A 59 -1.90 12.33 4.76
C ALA A 59 -0.97 13.50 4.37
N LEU A 60 -1.06 14.63 5.07
CA LEU A 60 -0.21 15.81 4.85
C LEU A 60 1.05 15.79 5.70
N THR A 61 1.03 15.03 6.80
CA THR A 61 2.06 15.06 7.84
C THR A 61 2.92 13.81 7.86
N ARG A 62 2.53 12.78 7.08
CA ARG A 62 3.23 11.49 6.99
C ARG A 62 3.60 11.21 5.53
N PRO A 63 4.71 10.49 5.27
CA PRO A 63 5.13 10.17 3.91
C PRO A 63 4.05 9.39 3.13
N THR A 64 3.95 9.67 1.83
CA THR A 64 3.00 8.98 0.94
C THR A 64 3.21 7.48 0.94
N TRP A 65 4.47 7.00 0.91
CA TRP A 65 4.79 5.58 0.94
C TRP A 65 4.08 4.93 2.13
N LEU A 66 4.28 5.41 3.37
CA LEU A 66 3.68 4.81 4.56
C LEU A 66 2.14 4.77 4.51
N ASN A 67 1.50 5.85 4.07
CA ASN A 67 0.05 5.96 4.07
C ASN A 67 -0.59 5.02 3.04
N GLU A 68 -0.08 5.00 1.81
CA GLU A 68 -0.58 4.15 0.73
C GLU A 68 -0.19 2.68 0.96
N SER A 69 1.05 2.42 1.40
CA SER A 69 1.56 1.08 1.73
C SER A 69 0.71 0.36 2.76
N TYR A 70 0.31 1.06 3.83
CA TYR A 70 -0.49 0.44 4.88
C TYR A 70 -1.92 0.15 4.40
N ALA A 71 -2.49 1.06 3.61
CA ALA A 71 -3.78 0.83 2.97
C ALA A 71 -3.73 -0.34 1.97
N ASP A 72 -2.64 -0.46 1.21
CA ASP A 72 -2.40 -1.59 0.30
C ASP A 72 -2.25 -2.91 1.05
N LEU A 73 -1.52 -2.92 2.17
CA LEU A 73 -1.33 -4.10 3.02
C LEU A 73 -2.67 -4.65 3.50
N ILE A 74 -3.53 -3.77 4.04
CA ILE A 74 -4.87 -4.14 4.48
C ILE A 74 -5.75 -4.54 3.29
N GLY A 75 -5.70 -3.76 2.20
CA GLY A 75 -6.47 -4.02 0.98
C GLY A 75 -6.19 -5.40 0.38
N LYS A 76 -4.93 -5.82 0.39
CA LYS A 76 -4.50 -7.14 -0.13
C LYS A 76 -4.75 -8.27 0.86
N GLY A 77 -5.15 -7.98 2.10
CA GLY A 77 -5.57 -9.01 3.06
C GLY A 77 -4.50 -10.06 3.38
N GLY A 78 -3.22 -9.69 3.28
CA GLY A 78 -2.11 -10.64 3.45
C GLY A 78 -1.73 -11.47 2.22
N ASP A 79 -2.39 -11.26 1.07
CA ASP A 79 -1.98 -11.83 -0.22
C ASP A 79 -0.76 -11.08 -0.77
N PHE A 80 0.39 -11.36 -0.16
CA PHE A 80 1.68 -10.76 -0.49
C PHE A 80 2.83 -11.71 -0.23
N ASP A 81 3.49 -12.13 -1.30
CA ASP A 81 4.72 -12.91 -1.20
C ASP A 81 5.90 -11.97 -0.92
N MET A 82 6.24 -11.82 0.37
CA MET A 82 7.37 -11.01 0.82
C MET A 82 8.69 -11.51 0.23
N ARG A 83 8.87 -12.82 0.04
CA ARG A 83 10.13 -13.39 -0.46
C ARG A 83 10.30 -13.10 -1.95
N ASP A 84 9.26 -13.29 -2.76
CA ASP A 84 9.26 -12.94 -4.18
C ASP A 84 9.50 -11.43 -4.38
N ASN A 85 8.77 -10.58 -3.64
CA ASN A 85 8.92 -9.13 -3.78
C ASN A 85 10.30 -8.63 -3.33
N LEU A 86 10.87 -9.19 -2.25
CA LEU A 86 12.24 -8.86 -1.85
C LEU A 86 13.26 -9.26 -2.92
N ALA A 87 13.13 -10.46 -3.49
CA ALA A 87 14.01 -10.91 -4.56
C ALA A 87 13.92 -10.02 -5.81
N ARG A 88 12.70 -9.65 -6.22
CA ARG A 88 12.46 -8.70 -7.33
C ARG A 88 13.06 -7.33 -7.07
N PHE A 89 12.92 -6.82 -5.84
CA PHE A 89 13.50 -5.55 -5.44
C PHE A 89 15.03 -5.56 -5.54
N GLN A 90 15.67 -6.62 -5.04
CA GLN A 90 17.11 -6.80 -5.09
C GLN A 90 17.63 -7.00 -6.53
N ALA A 91 16.82 -7.60 -7.40
CA ALA A 91 17.11 -7.77 -8.82
C ALA A 91 16.83 -6.52 -9.68
N HIS A 92 16.38 -5.40 -9.09
CA HIS A 92 15.97 -4.19 -9.81
C HIS A 92 14.86 -4.43 -10.85
N ASP A 93 13.92 -5.34 -10.54
CA ASP A 93 12.78 -5.64 -11.41
C ASP A 93 11.93 -4.37 -11.66
N PRO A 94 11.60 -4.02 -12.91
CA PRO A 94 10.78 -2.84 -13.23
C PRO A 94 9.42 -2.80 -12.55
N SER A 95 8.85 -3.96 -12.17
CA SER A 95 7.59 -4.04 -11.41
C SER A 95 7.67 -3.39 -10.02
N MET A 96 8.88 -3.26 -9.46
CA MET A 96 9.13 -2.61 -8.17
C MET A 96 9.30 -1.08 -8.28
N ASP A 97 9.26 -0.50 -9.49
CA ASP A 97 9.27 0.95 -9.68
C ASP A 97 7.85 1.45 -9.96
N VAL A 98 7.21 2.04 -8.93
CA VAL A 98 5.84 2.56 -9.00
C VAL A 98 5.66 3.54 -10.17
N ARG A 99 6.68 4.34 -10.52
CA ARG A 99 6.59 5.32 -11.61
C ARG A 99 6.61 4.67 -12.98
N ARG A 100 7.20 3.48 -13.11
CA ARG A 100 7.30 2.73 -14.37
C ARG A 100 6.18 1.71 -14.52
N SER A 101 5.85 1.00 -13.44
CA SER A 101 4.90 -0.11 -13.47
C SER A 101 3.48 0.32 -13.12
N GLY A 102 3.32 1.42 -12.37
CA GLY A 102 2.05 1.80 -11.74
C GLY A 102 1.66 0.87 -10.59
N LEU A 103 2.51 -0.10 -10.25
CA LEU A 103 2.26 -1.11 -9.24
C LEU A 103 2.82 -0.65 -7.90
N TYR A 104 2.03 -0.80 -6.84
CA TYR A 104 2.39 -0.35 -5.50
C TYR A 104 3.16 -1.44 -4.72
N ARG A 105 3.82 -2.37 -5.43
CA ARG A 105 4.52 -3.53 -4.85
C ARG A 105 5.62 -3.13 -3.88
N LEU A 106 6.40 -2.10 -4.24
CA LEU A 106 7.47 -1.59 -3.38
C LEU A 106 6.93 -1.06 -2.05
N TYR A 107 5.89 -0.23 -2.14
CA TYR A 107 5.22 0.34 -0.98
C TYR A 107 4.71 -0.75 -0.05
N HIS A 108 4.01 -1.75 -0.59
CA HIS A 108 3.53 -2.87 0.22
C HIS A 108 4.68 -3.59 0.95
N MET A 109 5.78 -3.89 0.25
CA MET A 109 6.96 -4.55 0.83
C MET A 109 7.51 -3.81 2.05
N GLU A 110 7.63 -2.48 1.97
CA GLU A 110 8.24 -1.67 3.03
C GLU A 110 7.48 -1.75 4.36
N VAL A 111 6.15 -1.61 4.32
CA VAL A 111 5.32 -1.67 5.54
C VAL A 111 5.14 -3.09 6.01
N ALA A 112 4.95 -4.05 5.11
CA ALA A 112 4.88 -5.47 5.47
C ALA A 112 6.18 -5.92 6.18
N TRP A 113 7.34 -5.44 5.74
CA TRP A 113 8.62 -5.72 6.40
C TRP A 113 8.66 -5.16 7.82
N MET A 114 8.31 -3.89 7.99
CA MET A 114 8.44 -3.26 9.32
C MET A 114 7.45 -3.82 10.33
N LEU A 115 6.19 -4.06 9.92
CA LEU A 115 5.17 -4.59 10.83
C LEU A 115 5.36 -6.07 11.11
N GLY A 116 5.76 -6.86 10.10
CA GLY A 116 5.90 -8.31 10.22
C GLY A 116 7.27 -8.77 10.69
N HIS A 117 8.33 -8.37 10.00
CA HIS A 117 9.70 -8.83 10.26
C HIS A 117 10.36 -8.04 11.41
N ASP A 118 10.38 -6.71 11.33
CA ASP A 118 10.98 -5.87 12.38
C ASP A 118 10.05 -5.73 13.60
N ALA A 119 8.81 -6.23 13.52
CA ALA A 119 7.79 -6.17 14.56
C ALA A 119 7.58 -4.76 15.15
N VAL A 120 7.73 -3.73 14.32
CA VAL A 120 7.52 -2.33 14.71
C VAL A 120 6.03 -2.10 14.93
N PRO A 121 5.60 -1.62 16.11
CA PRO A 121 4.20 -1.26 16.33
C PRO A 121 3.74 -0.17 15.35
N LEU A 122 2.51 -0.28 14.85
CA LEU A 122 1.97 0.64 13.85
C LEU A 122 2.01 2.09 14.34
N GLU A 123 1.65 2.32 15.61
CA GLU A 123 1.65 3.64 16.24
C GLU A 123 3.04 4.25 16.25
N THR A 124 4.06 3.45 16.57
CA THR A 124 5.47 3.87 16.53
C THR A 124 5.89 4.22 15.11
N LEU A 125 5.48 3.42 14.12
CA LEU A 125 5.80 3.67 12.73
C LEU A 125 5.17 4.99 12.22
N TYR A 126 3.95 5.30 12.63
CA TYR A 126 3.27 6.57 12.28
C TYR A 126 3.78 7.78 13.05
N ALA A 127 4.30 7.59 14.27
CA ALA A 127 4.92 8.65 15.06
C ALA A 127 6.32 8.99 14.55
N HIS A 128 7.09 7.97 14.15
CA HIS A 128 8.49 8.10 13.78
C HIS A 128 8.82 7.31 12.49
N PRO A 129 8.24 7.70 11.34
CA PRO A 129 8.51 7.01 10.09
C PRO A 129 10.00 7.11 9.75
N PRO A 130 10.67 6.00 9.42
CA PRO A 130 12.06 6.06 8.98
C PRO A 130 12.13 6.80 7.64
N ALA A 131 13.33 7.32 7.33
CA ALA A 131 13.59 7.78 5.98
C ALA A 131 13.49 6.59 5.01
N GLU A 132 12.60 6.67 4.02
CA GLU A 132 12.36 5.62 3.00
C GLU A 132 13.67 5.13 2.39
N LYS A 133 14.56 6.06 1.99
CA LYS A 133 15.88 5.74 1.45
C LYS A 133 16.72 4.84 2.36
N LYS A 134 16.65 5.02 3.70
CA LYS A 134 17.37 4.17 4.65
C LYS A 134 16.74 2.79 4.75
N LEU A 135 15.40 2.70 4.73
CA LEU A 135 14.69 1.43 4.69
C LEU A 135 15.03 0.65 3.43
N LEU A 136 14.92 1.30 2.26
CA LEU A 136 15.26 0.71 0.97
C LEU A 136 16.72 0.24 0.91
N ALA A 137 17.66 0.99 1.49
CA ALA A 137 19.06 0.55 1.58
C ALA A 137 19.20 -0.72 2.44
N ARG A 138 18.52 -0.79 3.59
CA ARG A 138 18.49 -2.01 4.43
C ARG A 138 17.88 -3.20 3.69
N LEU A 139 16.77 -3.01 2.97
CA LEU A 139 16.09 -4.08 2.23
C LEU A 139 16.95 -4.67 1.10
N ARG A 140 17.87 -3.88 0.52
CA ARG A 140 18.80 -4.40 -0.50
C ARG A 140 19.77 -5.45 0.04
N GLU A 141 20.10 -5.35 1.32
CA GLU A 141 21.04 -6.27 1.99
C GLU A 141 20.32 -7.32 2.84
N ALA A 142 18.99 -7.18 2.98
CA ALA A 142 18.18 -8.02 3.83
C ALA A 142 18.11 -9.46 3.32
N ARG A 143 18.02 -10.39 4.27
CA ARG A 143 17.75 -11.80 4.01
C ARG A 143 16.57 -12.21 4.87
N LEU A 144 15.56 -12.80 4.23
CA LEU A 144 14.53 -13.52 4.96
C LEU A 144 15.13 -14.85 5.46
N PRO A 145 14.76 -15.31 6.66
CA PRO A 145 15.14 -16.64 7.12
C PRO A 145 14.62 -17.76 6.21
#